data_AF-A0A2M7WP91-F1
#
_entry.id   AF-A0A2M7WP91-F1
#
_cell.length_a   1.000
_cell.length_b   1.000
_cell.length_c   1.000
_cell.angle_alpha   90.00
_cell.angle_beta   90.00
_cell.angle_gamma   90.00
#
_symmetry.space_group_name_H-M   'P 1'
#
loop_
_entity.id
_entity.type
_entity.pdbx_description
1 polymer ?
#
loop_
_entity_poly.entity_id
_entity_poly.type
_entity_poly.pdbx_seq_one_letter_code
_entity_poly.pdbx_strand_id
1 'polypeptide(L)'
;MSLLLSKSLSQLLLPPGGLILLTLLGLIFYRRLWGRSLIFLSMAAFWLLSTEPVRDMMLSPLENAYPTLSMASGFETEQTAIVLLGGGLYEKAPEYG
;
A
#
# COMPACT_ATOMS: atom_id res chain seq x y z
N MET A 1 19.33 7.72 12.72
CA MET A 1 18.29 8.23 13.65
C MET A 1 17.10 8.85 12.91
N SER A 2 17.30 9.68 11.87
CA SER A 2 16.20 10.28 11.08
C SER A 2 15.38 9.28 10.24
N LEU A 3 16.03 8.26 9.66
CA LEU A 3 15.37 7.24 8.81
C LEU A 3 14.38 6.36 9.58
N LEU A 4 14.71 5.98 10.82
CA LEU A 4 13.81 5.19 11.66
C LEU A 4 12.57 6.00 12.03
N LEU A 5 12.76 7.27 12.38
CA LEU A 5 11.69 8.21 12.68
C LEU A 5 10.74 8.41 11.48
N SER A 6 11.28 8.63 10.27
CA SER A 6 10.44 8.82 9.09
C SER A 6 9.66 7.55 8.75
N LYS A 7 10.29 6.37 8.84
CA LYS A 7 9.61 5.08 8.60
C LYS A 7 8.50 4.82 9.61
N SER A 8 8.76 5.05 10.89
CA SER A 8 7.74 4.90 11.94
C SER A 8 6.57 5.85 11.72
N LEU A 9 6.84 7.10 11.34
CA LEU A 9 5.79 8.09 11.05
C LEU A 9 4.98 7.68 9.82
N SER A 10 5.63 7.26 8.73
CA SER A 10 4.95 6.74 7.54
C SER A 10 4.08 5.54 7.87
N GLN A 11 4.56 4.59 8.67
CA GLN A 11 3.80 3.40 9.05
C GLN A 11 2.63 3.71 9.97
N LEU A 12 2.73 4.79 10.75
CA LEU A 12 1.64 5.28 11.59
C LEU A 12 0.59 6.06 10.79
N LEU A 13 0.98 6.74 9.70
CA LEU A 13 0.05 7.44 8.81
C LEU A 13 -0.65 6.50 7.82
N LEU A 14 0.04 5.46 7.35
CA LEU A 14 -0.51 4.48 6.42
C LEU A 14 -1.53 3.55 7.12
N PRO A 15 -2.47 2.94 6.38
CA PRO A 15 -3.25 1.81 6.90
C PRO A 15 -2.29 0.68 7.29
N PRO A 16 -2.41 0.04 8.47
CA PRO A 16 -3.46 0.12 9.50
C PRO A 16 -3.29 1.22 10.58
N GLY A 17 -2.12 1.85 10.69
CA GLY A 17 -1.77 2.77 11.78
C GLY A 17 -2.71 3.97 11.91
N GLY A 18 -3.05 4.60 10.78
CA GLY A 18 -3.92 5.79 10.79
C GLY A 18 -5.33 5.49 11.30
N LEU A 19 -5.87 4.31 10.96
CA LEU A 19 -7.20 3.88 11.42
C LEU A 19 -7.20 3.59 12.92
N ILE A 20 -6.14 2.97 13.44
CA ILE A 20 -5.98 2.71 14.88
C ILE A 20 -5.91 4.03 15.66
N LEU A 21 -5.17 5.03 15.16
CA LEU A 21 -5.13 6.36 15.77
C LEU A 21 -6.51 7.03 15.81
N LEU A 22 -7.29 6.91 14.72
CA LEU A 22 -8.66 7.44 14.69
C LEU A 22 -9.57 6.73 15.71
N THR A 23 -9.44 5.42 15.87
CA THR A 23 -10.18 4.67 16.90
C THR A 23 -9.80 5.15 18.31
N LEU A 24 -8.50 5.36 18.58
CA LEU A 24 -8.03 5.89 19.86
C LEU A 24 -8.54 7.32 20.13
N LEU A 25 -8.53 8.18 19.12
CA LEU A 25 -9.13 9.52 19.20
C LEU A 25 -10.62 9.45 19.51
N GLY A 26 -11.34 8.54 18.86
CA GLY A 26 -12.77 8.32 19.12
C GLY A 26 -13.03 7.83 20.55
N LEU A 27 -12.13 7.02 21.10
CA LEU A 27 -12.18 6.53 22.48
C LEU A 27 -12.00 7.65 23.50
N ILE A 28 -11.06 8.58 23.25
CA ILE A 28 -10.87 9.78 24.09
C ILE A 28 -12.16 10.62 24.16
N PHE A 29 -12.86 10.73 23.03
CA PHE A 29 -14.12 11.48 22.94
C PHE A 29 -15.38 10.59 23.01
N TYR A 30 -15.29 9.39 23.59
CA TYR A 30 -16.39 8.40 23.60
C TYR A 30 -17.69 8.92 24.21
N ARG A 31 -17.60 9.85 25.17
CA ARG A 31 -18.77 10.48 25.79
C ARG A 31 -19.57 11.36 24.83
N ARG A 32 -19.00 11.74 23.68
CA ARG A 32 -19.67 12.57 22.67
C ARG A 32 -20.07 11.70 21.48
N LEU A 33 -21.24 11.99 20.89
CA LEU A 33 -21.82 11.17 19.82
C LEU A 33 -20.86 10.97 18.64
N TRP A 34 -20.13 12.01 18.23
CA TRP A 34 -19.15 11.91 17.15
C TRP A 34 -17.95 11.02 17.50
N GLY A 35 -17.56 10.90 18.78
CA GLY A 35 -16.50 9.97 19.18
C GLY A 35 -16.89 8.51 18.97
N ARG A 36 -18.15 8.17 19.29
CA ARG A 36 -18.72 6.83 19.02
C ARG A 36 -18.83 6.56 17.52
N SER A 37 -19.29 7.55 16.75
CA SER A 37 -19.33 7.44 15.29
C SER A 37 -17.93 7.25 14.71
N LEU A 38 -16.91 7.97 15.22
CA LEU A 38 -15.52 7.85 14.76
C LEU A 38 -14.94 6.46 15.02
N ILE A 39 -15.21 5.87 16.19
CA ILE A 39 -14.82 4.47 16.50
C ILE A 39 -15.49 3.51 15.52
N PHE A 40 -16.81 3.64 15.33
CA PHE A 40 -17.54 2.76 14.44
C PHE A 40 -17.04 2.87 13.00
N LEU A 41 -16.87 4.08 12.49
CA LEU A 41 -16.38 4.33 11.12
C LEU A 41 -14.96 3.81 10.94
N SER A 42 -14.07 4.05 11.90
CA SER A 42 -12.67 3.59 11.83
C SER A 42 -12.58 2.06 11.87
N MET A 43 -13.36 1.39 12.72
CA MET A 43 -13.43 -0.07 12.74
C MET A 43 -14.06 -0.65 11.47
N ALA A 44 -15.14 -0.06 10.97
CA ALA A 44 -15.78 -0.49 9.74
C ALA A 44 -14.82 -0.34 8.54
N ALA A 45 -14.12 0.80 8.44
CA ALA A 45 -13.11 1.03 7.41
C ALA A 45 -11.93 0.05 7.55
N PHE A 46 -11.46 -0.21 8.77
CA PHE A 46 -10.40 -1.18 9.02
C PHE A 46 -10.79 -2.58 8.55
N TRP A 47 -12.01 -3.01 8.89
CA TRP A 47 -12.54 -4.29 8.46
C TRP A 47 -12.67 -4.35 6.94
N LEU A 48 -13.30 -3.35 6.32
CA LEU A 48 -13.45 -3.28 4.87
C LEU A 48 -12.10 -3.35 4.16
N LEU A 49 -11.13 -2.50 4.51
CA LEU A 49 -9.80 -2.50 3.88
C LEU A 49 -9.02 -3.81 4.11
N SER A 50 -9.36 -4.59 5.13
CA SER A 50 -8.74 -5.89 5.40
C SER A 50 -9.40 -7.04 4.65
N THR A 51 -10.48 -6.80 3.89
CA THR A 51 -11.20 -7.84 3.14
C THR A 51 -10.81 -7.86 1.66
N GLU A 52 -10.80 -9.06 1.09
CA GLU A 52 -10.45 -9.29 -0.32
C GLU A 52 -11.32 -8.49 -1.31
N PRO A 53 -12.66 -8.38 -1.16
CA PRO A 53 -13.48 -7.67 -2.14
C PRO A 53 -13.11 -6.18 -2.27
N VAL A 54 -12.77 -5.54 -1.14
CA VAL A 54 -12.37 -4.13 -1.12
C VAL A 54 -10.98 -3.96 -1.71
N ARG A 55 -10.06 -4.88 -1.41
CA ARG A 55 -8.74 -4.94 -2.04
C ARG A 55 -8.88 -5.03 -3.56
N ASP A 56 -9.65 -5.99 -4.04
CA ASP A 56 -9.78 -6.27 -5.48
C ASP A 56 -10.49 -5.12 -6.20
N MET A 57 -11.48 -4.49 -5.57
CA MET A 57 -12.14 -3.30 -6.11
C MET A 57 -11.15 -2.12 -6.26
N MET A 58 -10.21 -1.96 -5.32
CA MET A 58 -9.19 -0.91 -5.39
C MET A 58 -8.06 -1.24 -6.36
N LEU A 59 -7.66 -2.51 -6.48
CA LEU A 59 -6.56 -2.94 -7.34
C LEU A 59 -6.98 -3.11 -8.81
N SER A 60 -8.16 -3.64 -9.08
CA SER A 60 -8.65 -3.88 -10.45
C SER A 60 -8.49 -2.69 -11.40
N PRO A 61 -8.88 -1.45 -11.06
CA PRO A 61 -8.67 -0.31 -11.95
C PRO A 61 -7.19 0.02 -12.16
N LEU A 62 -6.33 -0.23 -11.17
CA LEU A 62 -4.88 0.02 -11.27
C LEU A 62 -4.20 -1.05 -12.13
N GLU A 63 -4.60 -2.30 -11.98
CA GLU A 63 -4.06 -3.43 -12.76
C GLU A 63 -4.50 -3.35 -14.22
N ASN A 64 -5.74 -2.93 -14.47
CA ASN A 64 -6.29 -2.83 -15.83
C ASN A 64 -6.06 -1.46 -16.48
N ALA A 65 -5.43 -0.51 -15.79
CA ALA A 65 -5.12 0.80 -16.36
C ALA A 65 -4.13 0.72 -17.53
N TYR A 66 -3.25 -0.29 -17.52
CA TYR A 66 -2.23 -0.49 -18.54
C TYR A 66 -2.45 -1.81 -19.26
N PRO A 67 -2.52 -1.81 -20.60
CA PRO A 67 -2.63 -3.05 -21.36
C PRO A 67 -1.37 -3.89 -21.16
N THR A 68 -1.54 -5.21 -21.12
CA THR A 68 -0.41 -6.14 -21.10
C THR A 68 0.42 -5.97 -22.36
N LEU A 69 1.75 -6.06 -22.21
CA LEU A 69 2.67 -6.04 -23.34
C LEU A 69 2.37 -7.25 -24.23
N SER A 70 1.70 -7.02 -25.35
CA SER A 70 1.39 -8.05 -26.32
C SER A 70 2.61 -8.28 -27.22
N MET A 71 3.07 -9.53 -27.32
CA MET A 71 4.10 -9.90 -28.28
C MET A 71 3.66 -9.62 -29.73
N ALA A 72 2.35 -9.48 -29.98
CA ALA A 72 1.78 -9.19 -31.29
C ALA A 72 1.74 -7.69 -31.64
N SER A 73 1.95 -6.77 -30.67
CA SER A 73 1.87 -5.31 -30.91
C SER A 73 3.15 -4.67 -31.44
N GLY A 74 4.01 -5.44 -32.11
CA GLY A 74 5.11 -4.89 -32.89
C GLY A 74 6.32 -4.46 -32.07
N PHE A 75 6.95 -5.40 -31.36
CA PHE A 75 8.38 -5.32 -31.04
C PHE A 75 9.24 -5.57 -32.31
N GLU A 76 8.84 -5.00 -33.45
CA GLU A 76 9.52 -5.16 -34.74
C GLU A 76 10.66 -4.14 -34.93
N THR A 77 10.89 -3.26 -33.96
CA THR A 77 12.15 -2.54 -33.88
C THR A 77 13.16 -3.45 -33.19
N GLU A 78 14.11 -3.98 -33.96
CA GLU A 78 15.18 -4.93 -33.58
C GLU A 78 16.07 -4.52 -32.38
N GLN A 79 15.73 -3.46 -31.64
CA GLN A 79 16.57 -2.83 -30.60
C GLN A 79 15.82 -2.58 -29.27
N THR A 80 14.74 -3.29 -28.96
CA THR A 80 14.07 -3.18 -27.65
C THR A 80 14.40 -4.38 -26.77
N ALA A 81 15.27 -4.20 -25.78
CA ALA A 81 15.53 -5.20 -24.74
C ALA A 81 14.83 -4.81 -23.43
N ILE A 82 13.93 -5.65 -22.94
CA ILE A 82 13.33 -5.49 -21.61
C ILE A 82 14.19 -6.30 -20.64
N VAL A 83 15.02 -5.61 -19.84
CA VAL A 83 15.82 -6.26 -18.78
C VAL A 83 14.99 -6.28 -17.49
N LEU A 84 14.44 -7.44 -17.17
CA LEU A 84 13.82 -7.66 -15.86
C LEU A 84 14.91 -8.00 -14.86
N LEU A 85 15.39 -6.97 -14.14
CA LEU A 85 16.32 -7.17 -13.04
C LEU A 85 15.60 -7.93 -11.93
N GLY A 86 15.98 -9.20 -11.72
CA GLY A 86 15.46 -9.98 -10.61
C GLY A 86 15.76 -9.28 -9.29
N GLY A 87 14.72 -8.87 -8.56
CA GLY A 87 14.82 -8.19 -7.27
C GLY A 87 15.30 -9.10 -6.14
N GLY A 88 16.28 -9.98 -6.39
CA GLY A 88 16.95 -10.78 -5.38
C GLY A 88 17.99 -9.93 -4.66
N LEU A 89 18.01 -10.00 -3.33
CA LEU A 89 19.08 -9.40 -2.53
C LEU A 89 20.33 -10.28 -2.67
N TYR A 90 21.30 -9.84 -3.47
CA TYR A 90 22.61 -10.51 -3.54
C TYR A 90 23.49 -9.94 -2.43
N GLU A 91 23.33 -10.47 -1.20
CA GLU A 91 24.00 -9.98 0.01
C GLU A 91 25.55 -9.96 -0.10
N LYS A 92 26.12 -10.73 -1.03
CA LYS A 92 27.56 -10.77 -1.33
C LYS A 92 27.86 -10.31 -2.75
N ALA A 93 27.20 -9.26 -3.23
CA ALA A 93 27.54 -8.72 -4.54
C ALA A 93 28.96 -8.15 -4.54
N PRO A 94 29.76 -8.46 -5.59
CA PRO A 94 31.13 -7.95 -5.69
C PRO A 94 31.19 -6.42 -5.73
N GLU A 95 30.09 -5.74 -6.09
CA GLU A 95 29.98 -4.29 -6.00
C GLU A 95 29.88 -3.71 -4.57
N TYR A 96 29.61 -4.53 -3.55
CA TYR A 96 29.44 -4.06 -2.16
C TYR A 96 30.65 -4.32 -1.24
N GLY A 97 31.67 -5.06 -1.67
CA GLY A 97 32.96 -5.20 -0.97
C GLY A 97 32.93 -6.10 0.26
#